data_AF-A0A2V9XGF6-F1
#
_entry.id   AF-A0A2V9XGF6-F1
#
_cell.length_a   1.000
_cell.length_b   1.000
_cell.length_c   1.000
_cell.angle_alpha   90.00
_cell.angle_beta   90.00
_cell.angle_gamma   90.00
#
_symmetry.space_group_name_H-M   'P 1'
#
loop_
_entity.id
_entity.type
_entity.pdbx_description
1 polymer ?
#
loop_
_entity_poly.entity_id
_entity_poly.type
_entity_poly.pdbx_seq_one_letter_code
_entity_poly.pdbx_strand_id
1 'polypeptide(L)'
;KFGAMVYGDSLASIAAMKEPIDFFIHDSDHSAEHEARELKAVESKLSPRALVVSDNAEHTSELLEFAKRTGRQFLFFAEKPKDHWWPGEGIGVAFNSMGAKQT
;
A
#
# COMPACT_ATOMS: atom_id res chain seq x y z
N LYS A 1 0.48 5.95 -25.17
CA LYS A 1 0.64 4.72 -24.34
C LYS A 1 0.44 5.13 -22.89
N PHE A 2 -0.33 4.37 -22.10
CA PHE A 2 -0.72 4.72 -20.73
C PHE A 2 -0.09 3.82 -19.65
N GLY A 3 0.61 2.75 -20.04
CA GLY A 3 1.28 1.83 -19.11
C GLY A 3 1.73 0.53 -19.79
N ALA A 4 2.23 -0.41 -19.00
CA ALA A 4 2.56 -1.78 -19.39
C ALA A 4 1.89 -2.76 -18.42
N MET A 5 1.40 -3.88 -18.93
CA MET A 5 0.82 -4.95 -18.12
C MET A 5 1.84 -6.08 -17.99
N VAL A 6 2.09 -6.52 -16.77
CA VAL A 6 2.98 -7.64 -16.44
C VAL A 6 2.11 -8.77 -15.92
N TYR A 7 2.32 -9.98 -16.45
CA TYR A 7 1.60 -11.18 -16.02
C TYR A 7 2.57 -12.11 -15.30
N GLY A 8 2.24 -12.52 -14.08
CA GLY A 8 3.07 -13.43 -13.29
C GLY A 8 2.87 -13.25 -11.79
N ASP A 9 3.76 -13.85 -11.02
CA ASP A 9 3.85 -13.68 -9.56
C ASP A 9 4.19 -12.22 -9.21
N SER A 10 3.43 -11.63 -8.29
CA SER A 10 3.57 -10.21 -7.96
C SER A 10 4.89 -9.91 -7.25
N LEU A 11 5.34 -10.79 -6.34
CA LEU A 11 6.61 -10.64 -5.64
C LEU A 11 7.80 -10.72 -6.61
N ALA A 12 7.78 -11.65 -7.58
CA ALA A 12 8.77 -11.73 -8.65
C ALA A 12 8.75 -10.48 -9.55
N SER A 13 7.56 -9.97 -9.86
CA SER A 13 7.37 -8.77 -10.68
C SER A 13 7.91 -7.52 -9.98
N ILE A 14 7.59 -7.33 -8.70
CA ILE A 14 8.12 -6.26 -7.85
C ILE A 14 9.64 -6.37 -7.76
N ALA A 15 10.17 -7.58 -7.52
CA ALA A 15 11.62 -7.81 -7.45
C ALA A 15 12.35 -7.37 -8.73
N ALA A 16 11.76 -7.64 -9.90
CA ALA A 16 12.31 -7.28 -11.20
C ALA A 16 12.22 -5.78 -11.55
N MET A 17 11.38 -4.99 -10.85
CA MET A 17 11.29 -3.55 -11.08
C MET A 17 12.60 -2.83 -10.74
N LYS A 18 13.04 -1.95 -11.64
CA LYS A 18 14.27 -1.16 -11.47
C LYS A 18 14.01 0.31 -11.15
N GLU A 19 12.85 0.81 -11.57
CA GLU A 19 12.47 2.20 -11.37
C GLU A 19 11.85 2.41 -9.99
N PRO A 20 12.01 3.61 -9.38
CA PRO A 20 11.33 3.96 -8.15
C PRO A 20 9.81 3.92 -8.30
N ILE A 21 9.14 3.50 -7.22
CA ILE A 21 7.67 3.44 -7.15
C ILE A 21 7.19 4.69 -6.41
N ASP A 22 6.49 5.57 -7.13
CA ASP A 22 5.82 6.75 -6.55
C ASP A 22 4.42 6.45 -6.02
N PHE A 23 3.80 5.38 -6.52
CA PHE A 23 2.47 4.97 -6.08
C PHE A 23 2.35 3.44 -6.17
N PHE A 24 2.13 2.81 -5.01
CA PHE A 24 1.83 1.39 -4.88
C PHE A 24 0.40 1.20 -4.36
N ILE A 25 -0.33 0.26 -4.95
CA ILE A 25 -1.68 -0.14 -4.53
C ILE A 25 -1.66 -1.66 -4.33
N HIS A 26 -1.95 -2.09 -3.12
CA HIS A 26 -2.29 -3.46 -2.77
C HIS A 26 -3.80 -3.65 -2.95
N ASP A 27 -4.18 -4.56 -3.83
CA ASP A 27 -5.55 -5.00 -4.14
C ASP A 27 -5.44 -6.44 -4.68
N SER A 28 -4.72 -7.28 -3.93
CA SER A 28 -4.32 -8.64 -4.35
C SER A 28 -5.00 -9.70 -3.50
N ASP A 29 -4.23 -10.54 -2.80
CA ASP A 29 -4.76 -11.48 -1.81
C ASP A 29 -5.02 -10.75 -0.49
N HIS A 30 -6.23 -10.90 0.05
CA HIS A 30 -6.66 -10.29 1.31
C HIS A 30 -6.05 -10.96 2.56
N SER A 31 -5.03 -11.81 2.40
CA SER A 31 -4.31 -12.38 3.54
C SER A 31 -3.26 -11.42 4.08
N ALA A 32 -3.19 -11.30 5.41
CA ALA A 32 -2.18 -10.50 6.08
C ALA A 32 -0.74 -10.92 5.70
N GLU A 33 -0.49 -12.22 5.56
CA GLU A 33 0.83 -12.73 5.17
C GLU A 33 1.24 -12.28 3.75
N HIS A 34 0.30 -12.23 2.81
CA HIS A 34 0.61 -11.78 1.45
C HIS A 34 0.86 -10.26 1.41
N GLU A 35 -0.02 -9.48 2.03
CA GLU A 35 0.15 -8.03 2.15
C GLU A 35 1.49 -7.66 2.80
N ALA A 36 1.85 -8.30 3.91
CA ALA A 36 3.14 -8.09 4.56
C ALA A 36 4.33 -8.35 3.63
N ARG A 37 4.25 -9.40 2.79
CA ARG A 37 5.31 -9.76 1.83
C ARG A 37 5.40 -8.76 0.69
N GLU A 38 4.28 -8.29 0.14
CA GLU A 38 4.29 -7.28 -0.93
C GLU A 38 4.80 -5.94 -0.42
N LEU A 39 4.31 -5.48 0.74
CA LEU A 39 4.78 -4.28 1.41
C LEU A 39 6.29 -4.34 1.69
N LYS A 40 6.79 -5.51 2.09
CA LYS A 40 8.23 -5.71 2.30
C LYS A 40 9.01 -5.65 0.98
N ALA A 41 8.48 -6.22 -0.09
CA ALA A 41 9.13 -6.26 -1.40
C ALA A 41 9.24 -4.87 -2.05
N VAL A 42 8.26 -3.99 -1.83
CA VAL A 42 8.28 -2.63 -2.39
C VAL A 42 9.09 -1.65 -1.56
N GLU A 43 9.31 -1.90 -0.26
CA GLU A 43 9.92 -0.97 0.70
C GLU A 43 11.16 -0.24 0.18
N SER A 44 12.14 -0.98 -0.36
CA SER A 44 13.40 -0.42 -0.86
C SER A 44 13.30 0.21 -2.25
N LYS A 45 12.16 0.08 -2.90
CA LYS A 45 11.85 0.63 -4.24
C LYS A 45 10.97 1.86 -4.17
N LEU A 46 10.39 2.18 -3.01
CA LEU A 46 9.56 3.35 -2.84
C LEU A 46 10.38 4.63 -2.96
N SER A 47 9.87 5.58 -3.75
CA SER A 47 10.43 6.92 -3.77
C SER A 47 10.22 7.65 -2.43
N PRO A 48 10.98 8.72 -2.17
CA PRO A 48 10.77 9.60 -1.01
C PRO A 48 9.34 10.10 -0.80
N ARG A 49 8.55 10.20 -1.87
CA ARG A 49 7.19 10.74 -1.85
C ARG A 49 6.13 9.68 -2.12
N ALA A 50 6.54 8.41 -2.11
CA ALA A 50 5.67 7.33 -2.48
C ALA A 50 4.42 7.26 -1.60
N LEU A 51 3.28 7.04 -2.24
CA LEU A 51 2.04 6.64 -1.59
C LEU A 51 1.91 5.12 -1.64
N VAL A 52 1.55 4.52 -0.52
CA VAL A 52 1.28 3.07 -0.41
C VAL A 52 -0.14 2.93 0.07
N VAL A 53 -1.00 2.32 -0.75
CA VAL A 53 -2.43 2.18 -0.49
C VAL A 53 -2.78 0.70 -0.40
N SER A 54 -3.68 0.35 0.51
CA SER A 54 -4.18 -1.02 0.67
C SER A 54 -5.67 -0.98 1.00
N ASP A 55 -6.48 -1.76 0.29
CA ASP A 55 -7.88 -2.03 0.62
C ASP A 55 -8.02 -3.01 1.80
N ASN A 56 -6.99 -3.82 2.07
CA ASN A 56 -6.96 -4.68 3.25
C ASN A 56 -6.94 -3.93 4.59
N ALA A 57 -6.79 -2.60 4.61
CA ALA A 57 -6.60 -1.82 5.84
C ALA A 57 -7.77 -1.90 6.83
N GLU A 58 -8.95 -2.35 6.37
CA GLU A 58 -10.08 -2.67 7.25
C GLU A 58 -10.04 -4.08 7.85
N HIS A 59 -9.27 -5.00 7.24
CA HIS A 59 -9.16 -6.40 7.62
C HIS A 59 -7.87 -6.73 8.36
N THR A 60 -6.77 -6.01 8.10
CA THR A 60 -5.44 -6.26 8.66
C THR A 60 -4.81 -4.99 9.21
N SER A 61 -3.76 -5.15 10.01
CA SER A 61 -2.91 -4.05 10.49
C SER A 61 -1.63 -3.88 9.69
N GLU A 62 -1.40 -4.62 8.61
CA GLU A 62 -0.09 -4.71 7.95
C GLU A 62 0.37 -3.38 7.37
N LEU A 63 -0.53 -2.62 6.70
CA LEU A 63 -0.19 -1.29 6.20
C LEU A 63 0.12 -0.30 7.34
N LEU A 64 -0.56 -0.40 8.48
CA LEU A 64 -0.29 0.43 9.66
C LEU A 64 1.09 0.10 10.26
N GLU A 65 1.40 -1.19 10.42
CA GLU A 65 2.70 -1.64 10.94
C GLU A 65 3.84 -1.30 9.97
N PHE A 66 3.60 -1.42 8.66
CA PHE A 66 4.50 -0.94 7.63
C PHE A 66 4.75 0.57 7.77
N ALA A 67 3.70 1.37 7.96
CA ALA A 67 3.83 2.80 8.12
C ALA A 67 4.69 3.17 9.35
N LYS A 68 4.38 2.57 10.51
CA LYS A 68 5.16 2.75 11.74
C LYS A 68 6.63 2.40 11.55
N ARG A 69 6.91 1.22 10.97
CA ARG A 69 8.29 0.71 10.80
C ARG A 69 9.11 1.52 9.79
N THR A 70 8.46 2.13 8.79
CA THR A 70 9.13 2.94 7.77
C THR A 70 9.10 4.44 8.07
N GLY A 71 8.58 4.84 9.22
CA GLY A 71 8.49 6.27 9.62
C GLY A 71 7.46 7.06 8.81
N ARG A 72 6.50 6.38 8.17
CA ARG A 72 5.42 6.99 7.39
C ARG A 72 4.24 7.33 8.29
N GLN A 73 3.49 8.36 7.89
CA GLN A 73 2.17 8.61 8.42
C GLN A 73 1.17 7.60 7.86
N PHE A 74 0.11 7.34 8.59
CA PHE A 74 -0.98 6.46 8.21
C PHE A 74 -2.32 7.18 8.33
N LEU A 75 -3.18 7.01 7.32
CA LEU A 75 -4.56 7.49 7.32
C LEU A 75 -5.48 6.37 6.85
N PHE A 76 -6.57 6.16 7.58
CA PHE A 76 -7.62 5.21 7.20
C PHE A 76 -8.88 5.98 6.77
N PHE A 77 -9.41 5.62 5.62
CA PHE A 77 -10.65 6.13 5.08
C PHE A 77 -11.67 5.01 5.05
N ALA A 78 -12.67 5.09 5.94
CA ALA A 78 -13.84 4.23 5.88
C ALA A 78 -14.97 4.93 5.14
N GLU A 79 -15.66 4.19 4.28
CA GLU A 79 -16.95 4.62 3.75
C GLU A 79 -18.10 4.21 4.69
N LYS A 80 -19.23 4.88 4.53
CA LYS A 80 -20.48 4.50 5.17
C LYS A 80 -21.61 4.65 4.14
N PRO A 81 -21.94 3.58 3.40
CA PRO A 81 -23.00 3.63 2.41
C PRO A 81 -24.32 4.05 3.05
N LYS A 82 -25.02 4.98 2.41
CA LYS A 82 -26.31 5.47 2.88
C LYS A 82 -27.39 4.44 2.57
N ASP A 83 -28.21 4.10 3.58
CA ASP A 83 -29.35 3.19 3.45
C ASP A 83 -28.99 1.81 2.88
N HIS A 84 -27.83 1.27 3.26
CA HIS A 84 -27.32 -0.01 2.77
C HIS A 84 -27.17 -1.04 3.91
N TRP A 85 -27.30 -2.32 3.57
CA TRP A 85 -27.16 -3.42 4.54
C TRP A 85 -25.70 -3.73 4.88
N TRP A 86 -24.78 -3.53 3.94
CA TRP A 86 -23.34 -3.61 4.17
C TRP A 86 -22.85 -2.36 4.93
N PRO A 87 -22.02 -2.52 5.97
CA PRO A 87 -21.57 -1.41 6.82
C PRO A 87 -20.69 -0.39 6.10
N GLY A 88 -20.08 -0.77 4.98
CA GLY A 88 -19.08 0.00 4.24
C GLY A 88 -17.70 -0.62 4.39
N GLU A 89 -16.85 -0.35 3.41
CA GLU A 89 -15.46 -0.79 3.38
C GLU A 89 -14.49 0.32 3.86
N GLY A 90 -13.18 0.03 3.84
CA GLY A 90 -12.17 1.04 4.12
C GLY A 90 -10.81 0.79 3.50
N ILE A 91 -10.17 1.88 3.06
CA ILE A 91 -8.82 1.88 2.51
C ILE A 91 -7.84 2.59 3.44
N GLY A 92 -6.60 2.11 3.48
CA GLY A 92 -5.51 2.74 4.19
C GLY A 92 -4.53 3.41 3.24
N VAL A 93 -3.88 4.48 3.71
CA VAL A 93 -2.80 5.17 2.99
C VAL A 93 -1.62 5.38 3.92
N ALA A 94 -0.45 4.85 3.55
CA ALA A 94 0.83 5.17 4.17
C ALA A 94 1.62 6.15 3.30
N PHE A 95 2.05 7.28 3.88
CA PHE A 95 2.67 8.38 3.14
C PHE A 95 3.69 9.13 4.00
N ASN A 96 4.63 9.82 3.34
CA ASN A 96 5.56 10.72 4.03
C ASN A 96 4.95 12.12 4.14
N SER A 97 5.07 12.75 5.31
CA SER A 97 4.73 14.16 5.45
C SER A 97 5.69 15.00 4.61
N MET A 98 5.17 15.97 3.86
CA MET A 98 6.01 16.97 3.20
C MET A 98 6.68 17.83 4.28
N GLY A 99 7.89 17.44 4.70
CA GLY A 99 8.65 18.11 5.75
C GLY A 99 9.56 17.20 6.58
N ALA A 100 9.39 15.87 6.52
CA ALA A 100 10.34 14.95 7.13
C ALA A 100 11.67 15.04 6.37
N LYS A 101 12.63 15.78 6.93
CA LYS A 101 14.03 15.72 6.47
C LYS A 101 14.45 14.27 6.55
N GLN A 102 14.84 13.70 5.41
CA GLN A 102 15.61 12.47 5.41
C GLN A 102 16.92 12.78 6.10
N THR A 103 17.11 12.24 7.30
CA THR A 103 18.38 12.28 8.03
C THR A 103 19.30 11.18 7.52
#